data_AF-A0A535BH00-F1
#
_entry.id   AF-A0A535BH00-F1
#
_cell.length_a   1.000
_cell.length_b   1.000
_cell.length_c   1.000
_cell.angle_alpha   90.00
_cell.angle_beta   90.00
_cell.angle_gamma   90.00
#
_symmetry.space_group_name_H-M   'P 1'
#
loop_
_entity.id
_entity.type
_entity.pdbx_description
1 polymer ?
#
loop_
_entity_poly.entity_id
_entity_poly.type
_entity_poly.pdbx_seq_one_letter_code
_entity_poly.pdbx_strand_id
1 'polypeptide(L)'
;TQILGQGQSTTTTFDRPGTFDYICNVHGATMRGTVVVRGAPVAETAAPAGPLGHVVVDTFAEARPDRSDTPAATPSLLLGASLALALVAVARFVWVLRNT
;
A
#
# COMPACT_ATOMS: atom_id res chain seq x y z
N THR A 1 -6.82 -23.52 1.52
CA THR A 1 -7.79 -23.19 2.58
C THR A 1 -8.43 -24.46 3.08
N GLN A 2 -8.32 -24.74 4.37
CA GLN A 2 -8.90 -25.94 4.98
C GLN A 2 -10.28 -25.64 5.56
N ILE A 3 -11.25 -26.55 5.37
CA ILE A 3 -12.55 -26.50 6.06
C ILE A 3 -12.40 -27.24 7.38
N LEU A 4 -12.70 -26.56 8.48
CA LEU A 4 -12.62 -27.10 9.84
C LEU A 4 -14.02 -27.47 10.31
N GLY A 5 -14.18 -28.72 10.73
CA GLY A 5 -15.39 -29.19 11.40
C GLY A 5 -15.42 -28.78 12.88
N GLN A 6 -16.55 -29.02 13.53
CA GLN A 6 -16.70 -28.79 14.97
C GLN A 6 -15.61 -29.47 15.81
N GLY A 7 -15.02 -28.72 16.73
CA GLY A 7 -13.94 -29.18 17.61
C GLY A 7 -12.55 -29.27 16.96
N GLN A 8 -12.39 -28.89 15.69
CA GLN A 8 -11.09 -28.88 15.02
C GLN A 8 -10.39 -27.52 15.15
N SER A 9 -9.07 -27.53 15.13
CA SER A 9 -8.23 -26.32 15.13
C SER A 9 -7.13 -26.42 14.07
N THR A 10 -6.61 -25.27 13.65
CA THR A 10 -5.46 -25.18 12.75
C THR A 10 -4.55 -24.03 13.19
N THR A 11 -3.31 -24.04 12.72
CA THR A 11 -2.32 -22.99 12.99
C THR A 11 -1.79 -22.45 11.67
N THR A 12 -1.50 -21.16 11.63
CA THR A 12 -0.85 -20.48 10.51
C THR A 12 0.23 -19.56 11.07
N THR A 13 1.40 -19.58 10.43
CA THR A 13 2.55 -18.74 10.79
C THR A 13 2.70 -17.64 9.75
N PHE A 14 2.85 -16.41 10.20
CA PHE A 14 3.25 -15.27 9.37
C PHE A 14 4.73 -15.03 9.58
N ASP A 15 5.53 -15.15 8.52
CA ASP A 15 6.98 -15.07 8.56
C ASP A 15 7.51 -13.63 8.41
N ARG A 16 6.64 -12.68 8.05
CA ARG A 16 6.99 -11.28 7.80
C ARG A 16 5.90 -10.32 8.29
N PRO A 17 6.27 -9.08 8.64
CA PRO A 17 5.31 -8.02 8.89
C PRO A 17 4.44 -7.75 7.67
N GLY A 18 3.17 -7.42 7.90
CA GLY A 18 2.23 -7.16 6.84
C GLY A 18 0.77 -7.15 7.30
N THR A 19 -0.12 -6.85 6.37
CA THR A 19 -1.57 -6.88 6.56
C THR A 19 -2.15 -7.96 5.67
N PHE A 20 -2.88 -8.90 6.27
CA PHE A 20 -3.38 -10.10 5.60
C PHE A 20 -4.88 -10.22 5.80
N ASP A 21 -5.65 -10.20 4.72
CA ASP A 21 -7.08 -10.46 4.81
C ASP A 21 -7.35 -11.95 4.96
N TYR A 22 -8.28 -12.29 5.85
CA TYR A 22 -8.79 -13.64 6.00
C TYR A 22 -10.27 -13.68 5.63
N ILE A 23 -10.67 -14.79 5.00
CA ILE A 23 -12.05 -15.08 4.65
C ILE A 23 -12.33 -16.57 4.88
N CYS A 24 -13.55 -16.88 5.34
CA CYS A 24 -14.04 -18.25 5.29
C CYS A 24 -14.61 -18.53 3.89
N ASN A 25 -14.11 -19.55 3.20
CA ASN A 25 -14.60 -19.88 1.85
C ASN A 25 -16.09 -20.28 1.80
N VAL A 26 -16.66 -20.75 2.92
CA VAL A 26 -18.07 -21.18 2.99
C VAL A 26 -18.99 -20.03 3.41
N HIS A 27 -18.51 -19.12 4.27
CA HIS A 27 -19.31 -18.05 4.86
C HIS A 27 -18.69 -16.67 4.62
N GLY A 28 -18.06 -16.44 3.47
CA GLY A 28 -17.20 -15.28 3.24
C GLY A 28 -17.89 -13.91 3.35
N ALA A 29 -19.20 -13.86 3.12
CA ALA A 29 -20.00 -12.64 3.28
C ALA A 29 -20.13 -12.18 4.74
N THR A 30 -19.93 -13.07 5.71
CA THR A 30 -20.09 -12.76 7.15
C THR A 30 -18.84 -13.08 7.97
N MET A 31 -18.00 -13.99 7.50
CA MET A 31 -16.74 -14.40 8.13
C MET A 31 -15.55 -13.92 7.30
N ARG A 32 -15.16 -12.67 7.54
CA ARG A 32 -13.97 -12.05 6.97
C ARG A 32 -13.35 -11.09 7.98
N GLY A 33 -12.08 -10.78 7.81
CA GLY A 33 -11.40 -9.76 8.58
C GLY A 33 -9.95 -9.62 8.16
N THR A 34 -9.15 -8.95 8.99
CA THR A 34 -7.76 -8.62 8.66
C THR A 34 -6.85 -8.91 9.85
N VAL A 35 -5.71 -9.55 9.58
CA VAL A 35 -4.62 -9.79 10.53
C VAL A 35 -3.51 -8.80 10.22
N VAL A 36 -3.13 -7.98 11.20
CA VAL A 36 -2.00 -7.06 11.09
C VAL A 36 -0.82 -7.61 11.88
N VAL A 37 0.22 -8.03 11.18
CA VAL A 37 1.47 -8.52 11.75
C VAL A 37 2.45 -7.36 11.79
N ARG A 38 2.76 -6.90 12.99
CA ARG A 38 3.75 -5.84 13.20
C ARG A 38 5.15 -6.47 13.29
N GLY A 39 6.14 -5.78 12.75
CA GLY A 39 7.54 -6.14 12.99
C GLY A 39 7.91 -5.95 14.45
N ALA A 40 8.96 -6.66 14.88
CA ALA A 40 9.57 -6.36 16.16
C ALA A 40 10.05 -4.89 16.14
N PRO A 41 9.86 -4.13 17.23
CA PRO A 41 10.56 -2.86 17.37
C PRO A 41 12.05 -3.17 17.27
N VAL A 42 12.74 -2.49 16.34
CA VAL A 42 14.20 -2.49 16.35
C VAL A 42 14.59 -1.85 17.68
N ALA A 43 15.19 -2.64 18.57
CA ALA A 43 15.82 -2.06 19.75
C ALA A 43 16.85 -1.06 19.25
N GLU A 44 16.63 0.21 19.52
CA GLU A 44 17.65 1.23 19.33
C GLU A 44 18.84 0.75 20.16
N THR A 45 19.93 0.40 19.49
CA THR A 45 21.16 0.04 20.17
C THR A 45 21.51 1.26 21.00
N ALA A 46 21.42 1.12 22.33
CA ALA A 46 21.85 2.17 23.23
C ALA A 46 23.25 2.58 22.78
N ALA A 47 23.40 3.82 22.33
CA ALA A 47 24.69 4.38 22.03
C ALA A 47 25.59 4.08 23.25
N PRO A 48 26.83 3.59 23.05
CA PRO A 48 27.74 3.47 24.17
C PRO A 48 27.76 4.81 24.89
N ALA A 49 27.61 4.80 26.22
CA ALA A 49 27.69 6.00 27.01
C ALA A 49 29.05 6.65 26.74
N GLY A 50 29.06 7.63 25.84
CA GLY A 50 30.22 8.45 25.60
C GLY A 50 30.58 9.14 26.91
N PRO A 51 31.85 9.51 27.12
CA PRO A 51 32.21 10.37 28.23
C PRO A 51 31.24 11.56 28.25
N LEU A 52 30.76 11.95 29.42
CA LEU A 52 29.90 13.10 29.62
C LEU A 52 30.64 14.36 29.11
N GLY A 53 30.48 14.64 27.83
CA GLY A 53 30.97 15.82 27.15
C GLY A 53 30.10 16.99 27.55
N HIS A 54 30.76 18.07 27.93
CA HIS A 54 30.15 19.38 28.16
C HIS A 54 29.24 19.75 26.98
N VAL A 55 28.00 20.13 27.29
CA VAL A 55 27.07 20.67 26.31
C VAL A 55 27.58 22.04 25.88
N VAL A 56 28.23 22.12 24.71
CA VAL A 56 28.38 23.39 24.01
C VAL A 56 27.02 23.68 23.38
N VAL A 57 26.35 24.72 23.87
CA VAL A 57 25.11 25.22 23.27
C VAL A 57 25.52 26.00 22.03
N ASP A 58 25.84 25.29 20.95
CA ASP A 58 25.98 25.89 19.64
C ASP A 58 24.58 26.32 19.20
N THR A 59 24.31 27.62 19.38
CA THR A 59 23.09 28.25 18.91
C THR A 59 23.17 28.29 17.39
N PHE A 60 22.70 27.24 16.73
CA PHE A 60 22.56 27.24 15.28
C PHE A 60 21.43 28.20 14.93
N ALA A 61 21.83 29.36 14.39
CA ALA A 61 20.96 30.29 13.71
C ALA A 61 20.12 29.52 12.67
N GLU A 62 18.83 29.82 12.63
CA GLU A 62 17.87 29.20 11.73
C GLU A 62 18.33 29.31 10.27
N ALA A 63 18.73 28.17 9.68
CA ALA A 63 18.94 28.09 8.26
C ALA A 63 17.58 28.24 7.58
N ARG A 64 17.40 29.38 6.90
CA ARG A 64 16.25 29.67 6.04
C ARG A 64 16.02 28.47 5.10
N PRO A 65 14.78 27.97 4.96
CA PRO A 65 14.50 26.99 3.92
C PRO A 65 14.54 27.73 2.59
N ASP A 66 15.64 27.58 1.84
CA ASP A 66 15.62 27.87 0.42
C ASP A 66 14.67 26.86 -0.22
N ARG A 67 13.50 27.36 -0.63
CA ARG A 67 12.54 26.64 -1.45
C ARG A 67 13.25 26.18 -2.71
N SER A 68 13.42 24.87 -2.86
CA SER A 68 13.60 24.27 -4.18
C SER A 68 12.23 24.29 -4.87
N ASP A 69 11.99 25.33 -5.65
CA ASP A 69 10.93 25.35 -6.64
C ASP A 69 11.07 24.13 -7.54
N THR A 70 10.22 23.13 -7.31
CA THR A 70 10.09 21.98 -8.22
C THR A 70 9.11 22.42 -9.32
N PRO A 71 9.51 22.42 -10.61
CA PRO A 71 8.57 22.75 -11.68
C PRO A 71 7.42 21.75 -11.69
N ALA A 72 6.20 22.28 -11.71
CA ALA A 72 4.97 21.52 -11.80
C ALA A 72 5.02 20.59 -13.02
N ALA A 73 4.89 19.28 -12.78
CA ALA A 73 4.69 18.30 -13.83
C ALA A 73 3.36 18.59 -14.54
N THR A 74 3.43 18.90 -15.83
CA THR A 74 2.30 19.11 -16.73
C THR A 74 1.51 17.79 -16.92
N PRO A 75 0.21 17.70 -16.58
CA PRO A 75 -0.59 16.53 -16.93
C PRO A 75 -1.13 16.69 -18.37
N SER A 76 -0.31 16.37 -19.38
CA SER A 76 -0.70 16.50 -20.80
C SER A 76 -1.06 15.17 -21.50
N LEU A 77 -1.39 14.10 -20.77
CA LEU A 77 -1.63 12.77 -21.36
C LEU A 77 -2.99 12.13 -21.01
N LEU A 78 -4.01 12.93 -20.65
CA LEU A 78 -5.39 12.45 -20.42
C LEU A 78 -6.39 12.82 -21.55
N LEU A 79 -5.93 12.93 -22.80
CA LEU A 79 -6.86 13.17 -23.93
C LEU A 79 -6.80 12.12 -25.07
N GLY A 80 -5.92 11.13 -24.99
CA GLY A 80 -5.78 10.10 -26.03
C GLY A 80 -6.60 8.82 -25.83
N ALA A 81 -6.91 8.45 -24.58
CA ALA A 81 -7.50 7.15 -24.27
C ALA A 81 -9.02 7.07 -24.56
N SER A 82 -9.75 8.19 -24.45
CA SER A 82 -11.22 8.21 -24.57
C SER A 82 -11.72 8.01 -26.01
N LEU A 83 -10.97 8.48 -27.01
CA LEU A 83 -11.36 8.36 -28.42
C LEU A 83 -11.17 6.92 -28.94
N ALA A 84 -10.13 6.23 -28.49
CA ALA A 84 -9.85 4.85 -28.89
C ALA A 84 -10.91 3.86 -28.41
N LEU A 85 -11.37 3.97 -27.16
CA LEU A 85 -12.46 3.12 -26.64
C LEU A 85 -13.79 3.37 -27.36
N ALA A 86 -14.11 4.64 -27.68
CA ALA A 86 -15.33 4.98 -28.41
C ALA A 86 -15.34 4.36 -29.82
N LEU A 87 -14.23 4.42 -30.54
CA LEU A 87 -14.12 3.83 -31.88
C LEU A 87 -14.27 2.30 -31.86
N VAL A 88 -13.70 1.62 -30.88
CA VAL A 88 -13.84 0.15 -30.73
C VAL A 88 -15.30 -0.24 -30.43
N ALA A 89 -15.99 0.52 -29.58
CA ALA A 89 -17.39 0.27 -29.25
C ALA A 89 -18.31 0.45 -30.47
N VAL A 90 -18.12 1.51 -31.26
CA VAL A 90 -18.90 1.78 -32.47
C VAL A 90 -18.67 0.69 -33.53
N ALA A 91 -17.41 0.30 -33.75
CA ALA A 91 -17.09 -0.75 -34.71
C ALA A 91 -17.73 -2.10 -34.35
N ARG A 92 -17.75 -2.45 -33.05
CA ARG A 92 -18.42 -3.66 -32.54
C ARG A 92 -19.92 -3.62 -32.74
N PHE A 93 -20.57 -2.49 -32.46
CA PHE A 93 -22.00 -2.32 -32.62
C PHE A 93 -22.45 -2.41 -34.08
N VAL A 94 -21.73 -1.74 -34.99
CA VAL A 94 -22.00 -1.80 -36.44
C VAL A 94 -21.82 -3.21 -36.99
N TRP A 95 -20.83 -3.96 -36.50
CA TRP A 95 -20.67 -5.36 -36.88
C TRP A 95 -21.86 -6.22 -36.44
N VAL A 96 -22.32 -6.07 -35.19
CA VAL A 96 -23.50 -6.79 -34.68
C VAL A 96 -24.73 -6.52 -35.54
N LEU A 97 -25.04 -5.26 -35.83
CA LEU A 97 -26.21 -4.89 -36.65
C LEU A 97 -26.16 -5.43 -38.08
N ARG A 98 -24.96 -5.69 -38.63
CA ARG A 98 -24.78 -6.24 -39.98
C ARG A 98 -24.77 -7.77 -40.02
N ASN A 99 -24.54 -8.42 -38.89
CA ASN A 99 -24.41 -9.87 -38.78
C ASN A 99 -25.59 -10.53 -38.06
N THR A 100 -26.62 -9.76 -37.70
CA THR A 100 -27.95 -10.21 -37.26
C THR A 100 -28.96 -10.00 -38.38
#